data_AF-A0AAU5B802-F1
#
_entry.id   AF-A0AAU5B802-F1
#
_cell.length_a   1.000
_cell.length_b   1.000
_cell.length_c   1.000
_cell.angle_alpha   90.00
_cell.angle_beta   90.00
_cell.angle_gamma   90.00
#
_symmetry.space_group_name_H-M   'P 1'
#
loop_
_entity.id
_entity.type
_entity.pdbx_description
1 polymer ?
#
loop_
_entity_poly.entity_id
_entity_poly.type
_entity_poly.pdbx_seq_one_letter_code
_entity_poly.pdbx_strand_id
1 'polypeptide(L)'
;MNHDDTGLSQDRRGVRQPPDADAREIARLLPAPDVDALSPERHRHHKELLMNLIDHDTAEQAGTTTVTSGTSGPGRSPRRRFLRPALLVPVSAFTLAGVVITAVAVAPGPDRPTTSASPASGGTGHGGPALLHRISAVALRTGVPAVRDDQFLYTRSTVRGADLTSGKAVVGPPEEREEWAAQDPRPLKKLGLIRTGGETFAINAELGDTEGTPAGLSRPTYAWLGSLPTDPEKLLTYLYAHTPESPDQERAQAVFDRIGELLTAVMPAPTAAALYEAAARLPGVVEAPQAADALGRHGLGIAREDTRYGTRTEWVFDRTDLSFLGSRSYLTEDTSYGEAGTLLSGLARTGWGVVDRAGELPAKTAGERQTGQS
;
A
#
# COMPACT_ATOMS: atom_id res chain seq x y z
N MET A 1 -80.00 -5.32 -34.85
CA MET A 1 -78.59 -5.14 -35.27
C MET A 1 -77.75 -5.74 -34.15
N ASN A 2 -76.94 -6.74 -34.48
CA ASN A 2 -76.36 -7.72 -33.57
C ASN A 2 -75.09 -7.25 -32.82
N HIS A 3 -74.86 -7.91 -31.68
CA HIS A 3 -73.60 -8.42 -31.11
C HIS A 3 -72.51 -7.52 -30.47
N ASP A 4 -72.05 -8.06 -29.32
CA ASP A 4 -70.78 -7.95 -28.56
C ASP A 4 -70.62 -6.70 -27.67
N ASP A 5 -70.63 -6.76 -26.32
CA ASP A 5 -70.12 -7.65 -25.26
C ASP A 5 -68.62 -7.54 -24.95
N THR A 6 -68.34 -7.30 -23.66
CA THR A 6 -67.07 -7.37 -22.90
C THR A 6 -65.89 -6.47 -23.30
N GLY A 7 -65.08 -5.90 -22.40
CA GLY A 7 -64.92 -6.03 -20.95
C GLY A 7 -63.55 -5.47 -20.54
N LEU A 8 -63.51 -4.81 -19.37
CA LEU A 8 -62.42 -4.74 -18.40
C LEU A 8 -60.94 -4.78 -18.87
N SER A 9 -60.20 -3.70 -18.59
CA SER A 9 -59.01 -3.83 -17.71
C SER A 9 -58.53 -2.49 -17.19
N GLN A 10 -58.31 -2.46 -15.88
CA GLN A 10 -57.56 -1.45 -15.15
C GLN A 10 -56.16 -1.33 -15.76
N ASP A 11 -55.72 -0.10 -16.02
CA ASP A 11 -54.29 0.19 -16.14
C ASP A 11 -53.90 1.13 -14.98
N ARG A 12 -53.63 0.51 -13.82
CA ARG A 12 -52.87 1.14 -12.74
C ARG A 12 -51.43 1.32 -13.26
N ARG A 13 -51.20 2.40 -14.00
CA ARG A 13 -49.84 2.89 -14.25
C ARG A 13 -49.32 3.53 -12.97
N GLY A 14 -48.61 2.73 -12.18
CA GLY A 14 -47.74 3.22 -11.12
C GLY A 14 -46.74 4.20 -11.71
N VAL A 15 -46.88 5.48 -11.37
CA VAL A 15 -45.90 6.51 -11.64
C VAL A 15 -44.67 6.16 -10.80
N ARG A 16 -43.60 5.64 -11.43
CA ARG A 16 -42.29 5.57 -10.78
C ARG A 16 -41.82 7.00 -10.56
N GLN A 17 -41.76 7.41 -9.31
CA GLN A 17 -41.11 8.63 -8.87
C GLN A 17 -39.63 8.55 -9.28
N PRO A 18 -39.05 9.61 -9.88
CA PRO A 18 -37.62 9.60 -10.21
C PRO A 18 -36.80 9.49 -8.92
N PRO A 19 -35.68 8.75 -8.93
CA PRO A 19 -34.84 8.50 -7.74
C PRO A 19 -34.39 9.79 -7.03
N ASP A 20 -34.33 10.90 -7.76
CA ASP A 20 -33.99 12.23 -7.24
C ASP A 20 -35.06 12.85 -6.33
N ALA A 21 -36.33 12.46 -6.48
CA ALA A 21 -37.41 13.00 -5.65
C ALA A 21 -37.36 12.42 -4.24
N ASP A 22 -37.10 11.12 -4.13
CA ASP A 22 -36.98 10.42 -2.86
C ASP A 22 -35.70 10.86 -2.12
N ALA A 23 -34.58 11.05 -2.84
CA ALA A 23 -33.34 11.59 -2.30
C ALA A 23 -33.51 13.02 -1.74
N ARG A 24 -34.30 13.86 -2.40
CA ARG A 24 -34.61 15.23 -1.93
C ARG A 24 -35.56 15.25 -0.73
N GLU A 25 -36.43 14.27 -0.61
CA GLU A 25 -37.33 14.12 0.54
C GLU A 25 -36.56 13.65 1.78
N ILE A 26 -35.65 12.69 1.63
CA ILE A 26 -34.76 12.21 2.69
C ILE A 26 -33.81 13.33 3.16
N ALA A 27 -33.24 14.12 2.23
CA ALA A 27 -32.36 15.23 2.56
C ALA A 27 -33.01 16.34 3.42
N ARG A 28 -34.35 16.43 3.41
CA ARG A 28 -35.10 17.41 4.23
C ARG A 28 -35.41 16.90 5.64
N LEU A 29 -35.31 15.59 5.87
CA LEU A 29 -35.55 14.94 7.16
C LEU A 29 -34.25 14.78 7.97
N LEU A 30 -33.10 14.95 7.33
CA LEU A 30 -31.81 14.97 7.99
C LEU A 30 -31.56 16.37 8.59
N PRO A 31 -31.06 16.46 9.83
CA PRO A 31 -30.63 17.74 10.39
C PRO A 31 -29.56 18.34 9.47
N ALA A 32 -29.61 19.66 9.25
CA ALA A 32 -28.59 20.35 8.46
C ALA A 32 -27.22 20.02 9.06
N PRO A 33 -26.24 19.55 8.27
CA PRO A 33 -24.92 19.28 8.79
C PRO A 33 -24.35 20.58 9.35
N ASP A 34 -23.74 20.49 10.54
CA ASP A 34 -23.05 21.62 11.15
C ASP A 34 -21.79 21.92 10.33
N VAL A 35 -21.95 22.75 9.31
CA VAL A 35 -20.90 23.14 8.36
C VAL A 35 -19.95 24.19 8.94
N ASP A 36 -20.21 24.68 10.15
CA ASP A 36 -19.43 25.75 10.78
C ASP A 36 -18.26 25.24 11.63
N ALA A 37 -18.08 23.92 11.76
CA ALA A 37 -17.02 23.32 12.59
C ALA A 37 -15.74 22.90 11.85
N LEU A 38 -15.69 22.95 10.51
CA LEU A 38 -14.53 22.48 9.75
C LEU A 38 -14.06 23.52 8.73
N SER A 39 -12.79 23.91 8.83
CA SER A 39 -12.14 24.73 7.81
C SER A 39 -12.22 24.02 6.44
N PRO A 40 -12.39 24.75 5.32
CA PRO A 40 -12.54 24.16 3.97
C PRO A 40 -11.44 23.14 3.58
N GLU A 41 -10.25 23.28 4.15
CA GLU A 41 -9.10 22.39 3.94
C GLU A 41 -9.17 21.10 4.76
N ARG A 42 -9.68 21.15 6.00
CA ARG A 42 -9.97 19.94 6.80
C ARG A 42 -11.07 19.11 6.17
N HIS A 43 -12.05 19.77 5.56
CA HIS A 43 -13.07 19.10 4.77
C HIS A 43 -12.46 18.40 3.55
N ARG A 44 -11.41 18.94 2.93
CA ARG A 44 -10.74 18.33 1.76
C ARG A 44 -9.88 17.12 2.12
N HIS A 45 -9.10 17.20 3.19
CA HIS A 45 -8.32 16.07 3.71
C HIS A 45 -9.23 14.93 4.21
N HIS A 46 -10.27 15.28 4.96
CA HIS A 46 -11.27 14.31 5.40
C HIS A 46 -12.05 13.72 4.22
N LYS A 47 -12.28 14.52 3.17
CA LYS A 47 -12.85 14.04 1.91
C LYS A 47 -11.92 13.08 1.18
N GLU A 48 -10.62 13.32 1.12
CA GLU A 48 -9.66 12.39 0.47
C GLU A 48 -9.54 11.07 1.23
N LEU A 49 -9.54 11.12 2.57
CA LEU A 49 -9.66 9.95 3.43
C LEU A 49 -11.00 9.23 3.22
N LEU A 50 -12.11 9.97 3.19
CA LEU A 50 -13.44 9.45 2.91
C LEU A 50 -13.56 8.87 1.49
N MET A 51 -12.92 9.44 0.48
CA MET A 51 -12.95 8.90 -0.88
C MET A 51 -12.18 7.57 -0.96
N ASN A 52 -11.02 7.48 -0.31
CA ASN A 52 -10.28 6.23 -0.17
C ASN A 52 -11.10 5.15 0.57
N LEU A 53 -11.94 5.56 1.52
CA LEU A 53 -12.83 4.68 2.29
C LEU A 53 -14.14 4.33 1.56
N ILE A 54 -14.72 5.26 0.79
CA ILE A 54 -15.94 5.03 -0.02
C ILE A 54 -15.65 4.08 -1.18
N ASP A 55 -14.46 4.15 -1.77
CA ASP A 55 -14.02 3.17 -2.77
C ASP A 55 -13.91 1.75 -2.17
N HIS A 56 -13.60 1.64 -0.86
CA HIS A 56 -13.64 0.37 -0.13
C HIS A 56 -15.09 -0.08 0.17
N ASP A 57 -15.96 0.81 0.66
CA ASP A 57 -17.37 0.48 1.01
C ASP A 57 -18.25 0.14 -0.21
N THR A 58 -18.01 0.78 -1.36
CA THR A 58 -18.76 0.49 -2.59
C THR A 58 -18.44 -0.91 -3.12
N ALA A 59 -17.23 -1.41 -2.84
CA ALA A 59 -16.84 -2.79 -3.12
C ALA A 59 -17.54 -3.79 -2.19
N GLU A 60 -17.68 -3.48 -0.89
CA GLU A 60 -18.41 -4.36 0.04
C GLU A 60 -19.93 -4.40 -0.21
N GLN A 61 -20.55 -3.28 -0.60
CA GLN A 61 -22.00 -3.20 -0.81
C GLN A 61 -22.46 -3.79 -2.15
N ALA A 62 -21.61 -3.76 -3.19
CA ALA A 62 -21.89 -4.44 -4.46
C ALA A 62 -21.93 -5.99 -4.32
N GLY A 63 -21.31 -6.53 -3.28
CA GLY A 63 -21.36 -7.96 -2.93
C GLY A 63 -22.64 -8.44 -2.24
N THR A 64 -23.56 -7.54 -1.83
CA THR A 64 -24.65 -7.91 -0.91
C THR A 64 -26.05 -7.42 -1.32
N THR A 65 -26.34 -7.28 -2.62
CA THR A 65 -27.72 -7.10 -3.12
C THR A 65 -28.12 -8.18 -4.12
N THR A 66 -28.41 -9.38 -3.62
CA THR A 66 -29.34 -10.29 -4.30
C THR A 66 -30.70 -10.17 -3.62
N VAL A 67 -31.56 -9.31 -4.17
CA VAL A 67 -32.97 -9.18 -3.76
C VAL A 67 -33.69 -10.49 -4.04
N THR A 68 -34.30 -11.02 -2.99
CA THR A 68 -35.24 -12.14 -3.02
C THR A 68 -36.52 -11.72 -3.74
N SER A 69 -36.96 -12.51 -4.72
CA SER A 69 -38.36 -12.59 -5.14
C SER A 69 -38.65 -14.03 -5.54
N GLY A 70 -39.43 -14.75 -4.71
CA GLY A 70 -40.09 -16.01 -5.08
C GLY A 70 -41.12 -15.76 -6.20
N THR A 71 -41.59 -16.77 -6.95
CA THR A 71 -42.21 -18.01 -6.46
C THR A 71 -42.46 -18.98 -7.64
N SER A 72 -42.44 -20.30 -7.35
CA SER A 72 -43.15 -21.43 -7.99
C SER A 72 -42.27 -22.50 -8.67
N GLY A 73 -42.15 -23.68 -8.03
CA GLY A 73 -41.54 -24.92 -8.60
C GLY A 73 -42.55 -25.77 -9.40
N PRO A 74 -42.45 -27.13 -9.44
CA PRO A 74 -41.35 -28.04 -9.08
C PRO A 74 -40.95 -29.01 -10.23
N GLY A 75 -39.77 -29.63 -10.17
CA GLY A 75 -39.41 -30.62 -11.21
C GLY A 75 -38.14 -31.44 -10.99
N ARG A 76 -38.28 -32.54 -10.25
CA ARG A 76 -37.53 -33.82 -10.36
C ARG A 76 -35.99 -33.83 -10.23
N SER A 77 -35.56 -34.38 -9.10
CA SER A 77 -34.28 -35.10 -8.91
C SER A 77 -34.05 -36.19 -9.97
N PRO A 78 -32.77 -36.56 -10.23
CA PRO A 78 -32.38 -37.90 -9.79
C PRO A 78 -31.00 -37.96 -9.11
N ARG A 79 -30.97 -38.78 -8.05
CA ARG A 79 -29.79 -39.28 -7.33
C ARG A 79 -28.84 -40.03 -8.28
N ARG A 80 -27.53 -39.80 -8.18
CA ARG A 80 -26.52 -40.76 -8.67
C ARG A 80 -25.49 -41.06 -7.58
N ARG A 81 -25.24 -42.35 -7.45
CA ARG A 81 -24.63 -43.06 -6.32
C ARG A 81 -23.10 -43.00 -6.38
N PHE A 82 -22.53 -43.10 -5.18
CA PHE A 82 -21.13 -43.35 -4.87
C PHE A 82 -20.50 -44.47 -5.70
N LEU A 83 -19.29 -44.21 -6.18
CA LEU A 83 -18.27 -45.23 -6.43
C LEU A 83 -16.91 -44.66 -5.99
N ARG A 84 -16.37 -45.20 -4.90
CA ARG A 84 -14.95 -45.12 -4.56
C ARG A 84 -14.16 -45.99 -5.54
N PRO A 85 -12.89 -45.66 -5.78
CA PRO A 85 -11.88 -46.71 -5.72
C PRO A 85 -10.73 -46.32 -4.78
N ALA A 86 -10.32 -47.31 -4.00
CA ALA A 86 -9.07 -47.32 -3.26
C ALA A 86 -7.91 -47.59 -4.23
N LEU A 87 -6.77 -46.94 -4.02
CA LEU A 87 -5.49 -47.39 -4.56
C LEU A 87 -4.37 -47.06 -3.57
N LEU A 88 -3.56 -48.09 -3.35
CA LEU A 88 -2.48 -48.24 -2.38
C LEU A 88 -1.15 -47.67 -2.92
N VAL A 89 -0.41 -46.94 -2.05
CA VAL A 89 1.06 -47.06 -1.74
C VAL A 89 2.05 -46.67 -2.88
N PRO A 90 3.24 -46.02 -2.64
CA PRO A 90 4.13 -46.20 -1.49
C PRO A 90 4.69 -44.97 -0.76
N VAL A 91 4.97 -45.25 0.51
CA VAL A 91 5.90 -44.59 1.42
C VAL A 91 7.31 -44.60 0.84
N SER A 92 7.93 -43.43 0.68
CA SER A 92 9.38 -43.30 0.51
C SER A 92 9.94 -42.65 1.77
N ALA A 93 10.70 -43.45 2.52
CA ALA A 93 11.46 -43.04 3.68
C ALA A 93 12.64 -42.17 3.24
N PHE A 94 12.71 -40.92 3.72
CA PHE A 94 13.94 -40.14 3.68
C PHE A 94 14.77 -40.49 4.91
N THR A 95 15.86 -41.21 4.66
CA THR A 95 16.90 -41.51 5.63
C THR A 95 17.68 -40.25 5.98
N LEU A 96 17.70 -39.96 7.28
CA LEU A 96 18.58 -39.01 7.93
C LEU A 96 20.04 -39.50 7.79
N ALA A 97 20.86 -38.80 7.03
CA ALA A 97 22.31 -39.03 6.99
C ALA A 97 23.00 -37.84 7.67
N GLY A 98 23.44 -38.07 8.90
CA GLY A 98 24.31 -37.15 9.63
C GLY A 98 25.71 -37.15 9.05
N VAL A 99 26.28 -35.95 8.92
CA VAL A 99 27.73 -35.76 8.81
C VAL A 99 28.18 -35.02 10.05
N VAL A 100 28.83 -35.76 10.93
CA VAL A 100 29.65 -35.26 12.04
C VAL A 100 30.95 -34.73 11.42
N ILE A 101 31.20 -33.42 11.53
CA ILE A 101 32.56 -32.89 11.40
C ILE A 101 33.04 -32.58 12.82
N THR A 102 33.92 -33.45 13.29
CA THR A 102 34.70 -33.29 14.51
C THR A 102 35.65 -32.10 14.40
N ALA A 103 35.69 -31.32 15.48
CA ALA A 103 36.63 -30.25 15.72
C ALA A 103 38.08 -30.75 15.76
N VAL A 104 38.99 -30.00 15.14
CA VAL A 104 40.42 -30.04 15.48
C VAL A 104 40.71 -28.80 16.33
N ALA A 105 41.01 -29.05 17.60
CA ALA A 105 41.65 -28.09 18.49
C ALA A 105 43.15 -28.07 18.20
N VAL A 106 43.73 -26.87 18.03
CA VAL A 106 45.15 -26.61 18.26
C VAL A 106 45.24 -25.47 19.26
N ALA A 107 45.97 -25.74 20.33
CA ALA A 107 46.19 -24.90 21.51
C ALA A 107 47.20 -23.75 21.22
N PRO A 108 47.48 -22.84 22.18
CA PRO A 108 47.73 -21.43 21.92
C PRO A 108 49.22 -21.03 21.84
N GLY A 109 49.49 -19.90 21.19
CA GLY A 109 50.76 -19.16 21.21
C GLY A 109 50.51 -17.65 21.27
N PRO A 110 51.45 -16.86 21.81
CA PRO A 110 51.14 -15.86 22.84
C PRO A 110 50.89 -14.43 22.35
N ASP A 111 50.09 -13.74 23.16
CA ASP A 111 50.03 -12.30 23.44
C ASP A 111 50.28 -11.31 22.29
N ARG A 112 49.16 -10.84 21.73
CA ARG A 112 49.10 -9.47 21.22
C ARG A 112 47.82 -8.81 21.72
N PRO A 113 47.88 -7.63 22.35
CA PRO A 113 46.75 -7.07 23.07
C PRO A 113 45.55 -6.84 22.14
N THR A 114 44.44 -7.35 22.66
CA THR A 114 43.07 -7.22 22.22
C THR A 114 42.69 -5.78 21.86
N THR A 115 42.19 -5.60 20.63
CA THR A 115 41.20 -4.57 20.34
C THR A 115 40.11 -5.23 19.51
N SER A 116 39.41 -6.19 20.11
CA SER A 116 38.05 -6.53 19.70
C SER A 116 37.14 -5.46 20.28
N ALA A 117 37.09 -4.31 19.62
CA ALA A 117 36.00 -3.38 19.81
C ALA A 117 34.80 -3.94 19.04
N SER A 118 33.98 -4.76 19.71
CA SER A 118 32.56 -4.82 19.38
C SER A 118 32.01 -3.40 19.54
N PRO A 119 31.43 -2.76 18.51
CA PRO A 119 30.44 -1.75 18.79
C PRO A 119 29.17 -2.52 19.16
N ALA A 120 29.05 -2.90 20.43
CA ALA A 120 27.75 -2.85 21.07
C ALA A 120 27.41 -1.35 21.20
N SER A 121 27.09 -0.72 20.08
CA SER A 121 26.61 0.65 20.07
C SER A 121 25.11 0.60 20.29
N GLY A 122 24.71 0.57 21.56
CA GLY A 122 23.48 1.24 21.99
C GLY A 122 23.61 2.74 21.78
N GLY A 123 23.80 3.14 20.51
CA GLY A 123 24.05 4.51 20.08
C GLY A 123 22.73 5.21 19.89
N THR A 124 22.48 6.17 20.76
CA THR A 124 21.49 7.24 20.60
C THR A 124 21.41 7.72 19.14
N GLY A 125 20.25 7.54 18.50
CA GLY A 125 19.60 8.38 17.47
C GLY A 125 20.34 8.94 16.24
N HIS A 126 21.67 8.92 16.13
CA HIS A 126 22.41 9.77 15.17
C HIS A 126 22.85 9.05 13.88
N GLY A 127 22.54 7.76 13.72
CA GLY A 127 22.99 6.93 12.58
C GLY A 127 22.15 7.06 11.30
N GLY A 128 20.95 7.65 11.38
CA GLY A 128 19.97 7.68 10.28
C GLY A 128 20.53 8.24 8.97
N PRO A 129 21.08 9.47 8.96
CA PRO A 129 21.67 10.06 7.76
C PRO A 129 22.81 9.22 7.17
N ALA A 130 23.69 8.67 8.02
CA ALA A 130 24.81 7.84 7.56
C ALA A 130 24.34 6.53 6.89
N LEU A 131 23.28 5.91 7.41
CA LEU A 131 22.66 4.75 6.78
C LEU A 131 22.02 5.12 5.43
N LEU A 132 21.29 6.24 5.36
CA LEU A 132 20.70 6.72 4.10
C LEU A 132 21.75 7.06 3.03
N HIS A 133 22.90 7.66 3.40
CA HIS A 133 24.02 7.86 2.47
C HIS A 133 24.56 6.55 1.90
N ARG A 134 24.65 5.50 2.73
CA ARG A 134 25.07 4.16 2.27
C ARG A 134 24.04 3.54 1.32
N ILE A 135 22.75 3.66 1.65
CA ILE A 135 21.65 3.17 0.80
C ILE A 135 21.65 3.92 -0.54
N SER A 136 21.79 5.25 -0.52
CA SER A 136 21.94 6.09 -1.71
C SER A 136 23.06 5.61 -2.63
N ALA A 137 24.26 5.36 -2.08
CA ALA A 137 25.40 4.90 -2.85
C ALA A 137 25.13 3.53 -3.51
N VAL A 138 24.43 2.63 -2.84
CA VAL A 138 24.02 1.34 -3.43
C VAL A 138 22.97 1.55 -4.50
N ALA A 139 21.91 2.32 -4.22
CA ALA A 139 20.83 2.62 -5.16
C ALA A 139 21.35 3.19 -6.49
N LEU A 140 22.35 4.08 -6.45
CA LEU A 140 22.98 4.66 -7.64
C LEU A 140 23.62 3.61 -8.56
N ARG A 141 24.09 2.49 -8.00
CA ARG A 141 24.74 1.40 -8.74
C ARG A 141 23.82 0.23 -9.04
N THR A 142 22.62 0.21 -8.47
CA THR A 142 21.63 -0.85 -8.70
C THR A 142 21.00 -0.63 -10.07
N GLY A 143 21.35 -1.49 -11.03
CA GLY A 143 20.70 -1.50 -12.33
C GLY A 143 19.25 -1.97 -12.21
N VAL A 144 18.31 -1.13 -12.61
CA VAL A 144 16.89 -1.49 -12.74
C VAL A 144 16.50 -1.35 -14.21
N PRO A 145 15.74 -2.29 -14.80
CA PRO A 145 15.27 -2.15 -16.17
C PRO A 145 14.52 -0.83 -16.35
N ALA A 146 14.84 -0.10 -17.43
CA ALA A 146 14.09 1.07 -17.79
C ALA A 146 12.65 0.68 -18.12
N VAL A 147 11.70 1.49 -17.66
CA VAL A 147 10.27 1.27 -17.91
C VAL A 147 9.84 2.19 -19.06
N ARG A 148 9.20 1.62 -20.08
CA ARG A 148 8.72 2.40 -21.23
C ARG A 148 7.35 3.01 -20.95
N ASP A 149 7.04 4.08 -21.67
CA ASP A 149 5.78 4.84 -21.56
C ASP A 149 4.54 4.00 -21.91
N ASP A 150 4.69 2.94 -22.71
CA ASP A 150 3.62 2.03 -23.12
C ASP A 150 3.41 0.83 -22.19
N GLN A 151 4.13 0.79 -21.06
CA GLN A 151 4.11 -0.32 -20.10
C GLN A 151 3.41 0.03 -18.79
N PHE A 152 3.30 -0.98 -17.94
CA PHE A 152 2.81 -0.87 -16.57
C PHE A 152 3.90 -1.29 -15.58
N LEU A 153 4.03 -0.51 -14.52
CA LEU A 153 4.78 -0.91 -13.34
C LEU A 153 3.88 -1.78 -12.46
N TYR A 154 4.25 -3.05 -12.31
CA TYR A 154 3.62 -3.97 -11.39
C TYR A 154 4.29 -3.89 -10.01
N THR A 155 3.48 -3.79 -8.95
CA THR A 155 3.95 -3.91 -7.56
C THR A 155 3.05 -4.86 -6.80
N ARG A 156 3.65 -5.75 -6.00
CA ARG A 156 2.97 -6.64 -5.07
C ARG A 156 3.39 -6.30 -3.66
N SER A 157 2.41 -6.17 -2.77
CA SER A 157 2.62 -5.81 -1.38
C SER A 157 1.64 -6.50 -0.45
N THR A 158 2.04 -6.64 0.80
CA THR A 158 1.11 -6.87 1.91
C THR A 158 0.93 -5.56 2.63
N VAL A 159 -0.31 -5.10 2.76
CA VAL A 159 -0.68 -3.88 3.48
C VAL A 159 -1.44 -4.21 4.75
N ARG A 160 -1.30 -3.37 5.77
CA ARG A 160 -2.06 -3.47 7.00
C ARG A 160 -2.19 -2.09 7.62
N GLY A 161 -3.42 -1.63 7.85
CA GLY A 161 -3.67 -0.29 8.39
C GLY A 161 -4.85 -0.26 9.33
N ALA A 162 -4.99 0.86 10.02
CA ALA A 162 -6.18 1.17 10.80
C ALA A 162 -7.25 1.77 9.89
N ASP A 163 -8.46 1.23 9.99
CA ASP A 163 -9.67 1.95 9.60
C ASP A 163 -9.98 2.98 10.71
N LEU A 164 -10.27 4.22 10.29
CA LEU A 164 -10.62 5.35 11.17
C LEU A 164 -12.08 5.82 10.97
N THR A 165 -12.88 5.16 10.12
CA THR A 165 -14.29 5.52 9.83
C THR A 165 -15.15 5.63 11.08
N SER A 166 -14.92 4.75 12.05
CA SER A 166 -15.62 4.74 13.34
C SER A 166 -15.22 5.88 14.29
N GLY A 167 -14.22 6.69 13.91
CA GLY A 167 -13.55 7.63 14.82
C GLY A 167 -12.54 6.98 15.77
N LYS A 168 -12.36 5.66 15.68
CA LYS A 168 -11.32 4.89 16.38
C LYS A 168 -10.51 4.08 15.36
N ALA A 169 -9.24 3.87 15.67
CA ALA A 169 -8.32 3.06 14.91
C ALA A 169 -8.65 1.57 15.11
N VAL A 170 -9.19 0.96 14.06
CA VAL A 170 -9.50 -0.47 14.01
C VAL A 170 -8.54 -1.13 13.02
N VAL A 171 -7.56 -1.87 13.53
CA VAL A 171 -6.56 -2.52 12.68
C VAL A 171 -7.07 -3.86 12.16
N GLY A 172 -7.28 -3.92 10.84
CA GLY A 172 -7.70 -5.14 10.15
C GLY A 172 -6.59 -6.20 10.02
N PRO A 173 -6.93 -7.38 9.46
CA PRO A 173 -5.94 -8.35 9.04
C PRO A 173 -5.04 -7.76 7.93
N PRO A 174 -3.82 -8.30 7.73
CA PRO A 174 -3.02 -7.92 6.57
C PRO A 174 -3.69 -8.40 5.26
N GLU A 175 -3.63 -7.55 4.24
CA GLU A 175 -4.22 -7.79 2.93
C GLU A 175 -3.15 -7.78 1.85
N GLU A 176 -3.32 -8.63 0.84
CA GLU A 176 -2.46 -8.61 -0.34
C GLU A 176 -2.99 -7.58 -1.35
N ARG A 177 -2.10 -6.73 -1.83
CA ARG A 177 -2.36 -5.72 -2.85
C ARG A 177 -1.41 -5.89 -4.01
N GLU A 178 -1.97 -6.06 -5.21
CA GLU A 178 -1.27 -5.96 -6.48
C GLU A 178 -1.69 -4.67 -7.20
N GLU A 179 -0.75 -3.99 -7.82
CA GLU A 179 -1.01 -2.74 -8.55
C GLU A 179 -0.28 -2.74 -9.89
N TRP A 180 -0.94 -2.24 -10.93
CA TRP A 180 -0.41 -2.02 -12.27
C TRP A 180 -0.53 -0.55 -12.63
N ALA A 181 0.50 0.24 -12.33
CA ALA A 181 0.53 1.67 -12.59
C ALA A 181 0.96 1.97 -14.03
N ALA A 182 0.09 2.64 -14.80
CA ALA A 182 0.36 3.02 -16.18
C ALA A 182 1.49 4.06 -16.27
N GLN A 183 2.41 3.86 -17.21
CA GLN A 183 3.59 4.72 -17.36
C GLN A 183 3.44 5.80 -18.45
N ASP A 184 2.28 5.85 -19.11
CA ASP A 184 1.97 6.86 -20.12
C ASP A 184 2.12 8.27 -19.53
N PRO A 185 2.98 9.13 -20.13
CA PRO A 185 3.26 10.46 -19.59
C PRO A 185 2.08 11.43 -19.76
N ARG A 186 1.11 11.13 -20.62
CA ARG A 186 -0.07 11.98 -20.85
C ARG A 186 -1.02 11.93 -19.65
N PRO A 187 -1.85 12.96 -19.44
CA PRO A 187 -2.94 12.89 -18.46
C PRO A 187 -3.87 11.69 -18.72
N LEU A 188 -4.17 10.91 -17.68
CA LEU A 188 -4.97 9.68 -17.79
C LEU A 188 -6.23 9.74 -16.95
N LYS A 189 -7.35 9.25 -17.50
CA LYS A 189 -8.60 9.02 -16.73
C LYS A 189 -8.59 7.68 -15.98
N LYS A 190 -7.77 6.73 -16.46
CA LYS A 190 -7.54 5.43 -15.85
C LYS A 190 -6.04 5.26 -15.66
N LEU A 191 -5.61 5.30 -14.40
CA LEU A 191 -4.21 5.34 -14.01
C LEU A 191 -3.59 3.95 -13.95
N GLY A 192 -4.42 2.91 -13.91
CA GLY A 192 -3.96 1.55 -13.75
C GLY A 192 -5.04 0.58 -13.33
N LEU A 193 -4.60 -0.55 -12.78
CA LEU A 193 -5.43 -1.52 -12.08
C LEU A 193 -4.88 -1.73 -10.67
N ILE A 194 -5.76 -2.03 -9.74
CA ILE A 194 -5.43 -2.51 -8.41
C ILE A 194 -6.20 -3.82 -8.17
N ARG A 195 -5.55 -4.80 -7.54
CA ARG A 195 -6.21 -6.00 -7.04
C ARG A 195 -6.01 -6.12 -5.55
N THR A 196 -7.09 -6.24 -4.81
CA THR A 196 -7.12 -6.49 -3.36
C THR A 196 -8.30 -7.40 -3.04
N GLY A 197 -8.20 -8.23 -2.00
CA GLY A 197 -9.29 -9.14 -1.61
C GLY A 197 -9.72 -10.14 -2.71
N GLY A 198 -8.90 -10.36 -3.74
CA GLY A 198 -9.23 -11.18 -4.91
C GLY A 198 -10.04 -10.44 -5.99
N GLU A 199 -10.41 -9.19 -5.76
CA GLU A 199 -11.16 -8.35 -6.70
C GLU A 199 -10.24 -7.34 -7.40
N THR A 200 -10.52 -7.03 -8.66
CA THR A 200 -9.71 -6.12 -9.47
C THR A 200 -10.50 -4.88 -9.85
N PHE A 201 -9.97 -3.71 -9.52
CA PHE A 201 -10.58 -2.41 -9.75
C PHE A 201 -9.72 -1.55 -10.68
N ALA A 202 -10.36 -0.61 -11.36
CA ALA A 202 -9.65 0.44 -12.07
C ALA A 202 -9.20 1.53 -11.10
N ILE A 203 -7.95 1.97 -11.23
CA ILE A 203 -7.50 3.20 -10.56
C ILE A 203 -7.94 4.36 -11.46
N ASN A 204 -8.84 5.20 -10.97
CA ASN A 204 -9.39 6.33 -11.73
C ASN A 204 -8.55 7.59 -11.50
N ALA A 205 -8.74 8.60 -12.35
CA ALA A 205 -8.17 9.91 -12.14
C ALA A 205 -8.57 10.52 -10.79
N GLU A 206 -7.70 11.37 -10.27
CA GLU A 206 -7.95 12.12 -9.04
C GLU A 206 -9.19 12.99 -9.15
N LEU A 207 -9.84 13.20 -8.00
CA LEU A 207 -11.07 13.96 -7.95
C LEU A 207 -10.82 15.42 -8.36
N GLY A 208 -11.44 15.82 -9.46
CA GLY A 208 -11.30 17.16 -10.05
C GLY A 208 -10.54 17.16 -11.38
N ASP A 209 -9.85 16.07 -11.72
CA ASP A 209 -9.09 15.96 -12.96
C ASP A 209 -9.97 15.49 -14.13
N THR A 210 -10.82 16.38 -14.64
CA THR A 210 -11.77 16.04 -15.72
C THR A 210 -11.08 15.62 -17.02
N GLU A 211 -9.88 16.14 -17.27
CA GLU A 211 -9.04 15.80 -18.43
C GLU A 211 -8.06 14.64 -18.16
N GLY A 212 -8.10 14.07 -16.95
CA GLY A 212 -7.20 13.04 -16.48
C GLY A 212 -6.03 13.57 -15.65
N THR A 213 -5.47 12.71 -14.82
CA THR A 213 -4.38 13.06 -13.90
C THR A 213 -3.04 13.07 -14.64
N PRO A 214 -2.30 14.19 -14.66
CA PRO A 214 -0.98 14.28 -15.29
C PRO A 214 0.06 13.43 -14.55
N ALA A 215 1.21 13.19 -15.16
CA ALA A 215 2.33 12.57 -14.46
C ALA A 215 2.85 13.56 -13.41
N GLY A 216 3.10 13.10 -12.19
CA GLY A 216 3.36 13.99 -11.06
C GLY A 216 3.52 13.27 -9.73
N LEU A 217 3.53 14.04 -8.64
CA LEU A 217 3.64 13.50 -7.29
C LEU A 217 2.48 12.56 -6.91
N SER A 218 1.27 12.80 -7.44
CA SER A 218 0.12 11.92 -7.26
C SER A 218 0.06 10.75 -8.24
N ARG A 219 0.79 10.84 -9.36
CA ARG A 219 0.88 9.78 -10.37
C ARG A 219 2.32 9.67 -10.88
N PRO A 220 3.23 9.09 -10.09
CA PRO A 220 4.62 8.99 -10.50
C PRO A 220 4.76 8.01 -11.67
N THR A 221 5.36 8.47 -12.76
CA THR A 221 5.83 7.61 -13.86
C THR A 221 7.35 7.55 -13.87
N TYR A 222 7.93 6.50 -14.43
CA TYR A 222 9.38 6.33 -14.52
C TYR A 222 10.05 7.49 -15.25
N ALA A 223 9.47 7.96 -16.36
CA ALA A 223 9.95 9.11 -17.11
C ALA A 223 9.87 10.41 -16.27
N TRP A 224 8.77 10.65 -15.56
CA TRP A 224 8.62 11.81 -14.69
C TRP A 224 9.62 11.78 -13.52
N LEU A 225 9.80 10.62 -12.88
CA LEU A 225 10.81 10.42 -11.83
C LEU A 225 12.23 10.70 -12.34
N GLY A 226 12.51 10.34 -13.60
CA GLY A 226 13.79 10.64 -14.26
C GLY A 226 14.00 12.12 -14.59
N SER A 227 12.93 12.92 -14.59
CA SER A 227 12.99 14.37 -14.82
C SER A 227 13.22 15.19 -13.54
N LEU A 228 13.08 14.57 -12.37
CA LEU A 228 13.30 15.25 -11.09
C LEU A 228 14.77 15.68 -10.92
N PRO A 229 15.03 16.76 -10.16
CA PRO A 229 16.40 17.13 -9.81
C PRO A 229 17.12 15.98 -9.11
N THR A 230 18.34 15.68 -9.54
CA THR A 230 19.21 14.69 -8.90
C THR A 230 20.18 15.29 -7.89
N ASP A 231 20.22 16.63 -7.80
CA ASP A 231 20.86 17.34 -6.70
C ASP A 231 19.98 17.25 -5.45
N PRO A 232 20.47 16.70 -4.32
CA PRO A 232 19.63 16.44 -3.14
C PRO A 232 18.98 17.69 -2.54
N GLU A 233 19.66 18.83 -2.57
CA GLU A 233 19.13 20.07 -2.00
C GLU A 233 18.04 20.68 -2.87
N LYS A 234 18.24 20.67 -4.20
CA LYS A 234 17.20 21.09 -5.16
C LYS A 234 16.01 20.15 -5.14
N LEU A 235 16.23 18.84 -5.03
CA LEU A 235 15.16 17.86 -4.92
C LEU A 235 14.37 18.07 -3.63
N LEU A 236 15.06 18.24 -2.50
CA LEU A 236 14.42 18.49 -1.22
C LEU A 236 13.60 19.80 -1.25
N THR A 237 14.14 20.86 -1.84
CA THR A 237 13.43 22.13 -2.07
C THR A 237 12.18 21.93 -2.92
N TYR A 238 12.28 21.15 -4.00
CA TYR A 238 11.14 20.81 -4.85
C TYR A 238 10.05 20.08 -4.06
N LEU A 239 10.41 19.07 -3.25
CA LEU A 239 9.46 18.31 -2.43
C LEU A 239 8.81 19.19 -1.36
N TYR A 240 9.57 20.05 -0.69
CA TYR A 240 9.02 21.05 0.23
C TYR A 240 8.11 22.08 -0.43
N ALA A 241 8.18 22.30 -1.74
CA ALA A 241 7.28 23.21 -2.44
C ALA A 241 6.00 22.51 -2.92
N HIS A 242 6.07 21.21 -3.22
CA HIS A 242 4.99 20.50 -3.93
C HIS A 242 4.28 19.42 -3.11
N THR A 243 4.82 19.00 -1.97
CA THR A 243 4.07 18.16 -1.02
C THR A 243 2.96 19.01 -0.38
N PRO A 244 1.70 18.57 -0.32
CA PRO A 244 0.64 19.32 0.36
C PRO A 244 1.01 19.63 1.83
N GLU A 245 0.56 20.77 2.33
CA GLU A 245 0.70 21.12 3.74
C GLU A 245 -0.51 20.63 4.53
N SER A 246 -0.27 20.20 5.77
CA SER A 246 -1.32 19.92 6.76
C SER A 246 -0.98 20.68 8.04
N PRO A 247 -1.95 21.40 8.66
CA PRO A 247 -1.69 22.18 9.87
C PRO A 247 -1.25 21.30 11.05
N ASP A 248 -1.77 20.08 11.09
CA ASP A 248 -1.58 19.14 12.20
C ASP A 248 -0.33 18.27 12.04
N GLN A 249 0.37 18.37 10.89
CA GLN A 249 1.56 17.58 10.58
C GLN A 249 2.81 18.46 10.52
N GLU A 250 3.94 17.95 10.96
CA GLU A 250 5.22 18.62 10.75
C GLU A 250 5.60 18.62 9.25
N ARG A 251 6.08 19.76 8.75
CA ARG A 251 6.42 19.88 7.32
C ARG A 251 7.47 18.86 6.87
N ALA A 252 8.45 18.59 7.71
CA ALA A 252 9.47 17.58 7.43
C ALA A 252 8.92 16.14 7.52
N GLN A 253 7.84 15.90 8.28
CA GLN A 253 7.14 14.60 8.24
C GLN A 253 6.46 14.40 6.91
N ALA A 254 5.69 15.39 6.44
CA ALA A 254 4.98 15.30 5.16
C ALA A 254 5.94 15.00 3.99
N VAL A 255 7.12 15.64 3.99
CA VAL A 255 8.16 15.38 2.98
C VAL A 255 8.82 14.01 3.18
N PHE A 256 9.06 13.58 4.42
CA PHE A 256 9.54 12.23 4.70
C PHE A 256 8.56 11.20 4.12
N ASP A 257 7.27 11.26 4.49
CA ASP A 257 6.27 10.32 4.00
C ASP A 257 6.16 10.33 2.47
N ARG A 258 6.19 11.52 1.83
CA ARG A 258 6.21 11.63 0.37
C ARG A 258 7.42 10.94 -0.27
N ILE A 259 8.62 11.06 0.31
CA ILE A 259 9.80 10.34 -0.18
C ILE A 259 9.56 8.82 -0.04
N GLY A 260 9.02 8.38 1.10
CA GLY A 260 8.70 6.97 1.34
C GLY A 260 7.72 6.41 0.30
N GLU A 261 6.66 7.14 -0.02
CA GLU A 261 5.68 6.79 -1.06
C GLU A 261 6.35 6.61 -2.43
N LEU A 262 7.21 7.56 -2.84
CA LEU A 262 7.92 7.49 -4.13
C LEU A 262 8.89 6.29 -4.17
N LEU A 263 9.54 5.95 -3.06
CA LEU A 263 10.49 4.82 -2.95
C LEU A 263 9.84 3.44 -3.07
N THR A 264 8.51 3.36 -3.00
CA THR A 264 7.79 2.10 -3.25
C THR A 264 7.83 1.68 -4.72
N ALA A 265 7.94 2.64 -5.64
CA ALA A 265 7.99 2.42 -7.08
C ALA A 265 9.39 2.01 -7.56
N VAL A 266 9.44 1.45 -8.78
CA VAL A 266 10.68 1.32 -9.53
C VAL A 266 11.14 2.69 -9.99
N MET A 267 12.42 3.00 -9.76
CA MET A 267 12.96 4.33 -10.02
C MET A 267 14.24 4.31 -10.85
N PRO A 268 14.50 5.36 -11.64
CA PRO A 268 15.82 5.62 -12.16
C PRO A 268 16.84 5.71 -11.02
N ALA A 269 17.98 5.03 -11.16
CA ALA A 269 18.99 4.93 -10.11
C ALA A 269 19.50 6.30 -9.59
N PRO A 270 19.74 7.32 -10.43
CA PRO A 270 20.11 8.65 -9.95
C PRO A 270 19.04 9.31 -9.09
N THR A 271 17.76 9.15 -9.45
CA THR A 271 16.62 9.69 -8.70
C THR A 271 16.48 8.98 -7.35
N ALA A 272 16.59 7.65 -7.32
CA ALA A 272 16.55 6.89 -6.07
C ALA A 272 17.65 7.34 -5.09
N ALA A 273 18.89 7.47 -5.59
CA ALA A 273 20.01 7.97 -4.79
C ALA A 273 19.74 9.38 -4.24
N ALA A 274 19.27 10.30 -5.09
CA ALA A 274 18.95 11.66 -4.69
C ALA A 274 17.82 11.73 -3.63
N LEU A 275 16.81 10.87 -3.71
CA LEU A 275 15.73 10.78 -2.72
C LEU A 275 16.24 10.32 -1.35
N TYR A 276 17.12 9.32 -1.30
CA TYR A 276 17.74 8.89 -0.04
C TYR A 276 18.66 9.98 0.56
N GLU A 277 19.43 10.67 -0.27
CA GLU A 277 20.24 11.83 0.15
C GLU A 277 19.38 13.00 0.66
N ALA A 278 18.25 13.27 -0.01
CA ALA A 278 17.29 14.28 0.43
C ALA A 278 16.66 13.90 1.78
N ALA A 279 16.28 12.63 1.96
CA ALA A 279 15.77 12.13 3.23
C ALA A 279 16.82 12.24 4.35
N ALA A 280 18.10 12.01 4.07
CA ALA A 280 19.19 12.13 5.05
C ALA A 280 19.35 13.54 5.61
N ARG A 281 18.89 14.56 4.87
CA ARG A 281 18.96 15.98 5.23
C ARG A 281 17.73 16.46 5.99
N LEU A 282 16.68 15.66 6.07
CA LEU A 282 15.47 16.02 6.81
C LEU A 282 15.77 16.04 8.32
N PRO A 283 15.30 17.07 9.04
CA PRO A 283 15.44 17.12 10.49
C PRO A 283 14.60 16.01 11.15
N GLY A 284 15.19 15.37 12.17
CA GLY A 284 14.54 14.31 12.96
C GLY A 284 14.65 12.91 12.35
N VAL A 285 15.38 12.73 11.26
CA VAL A 285 15.63 11.40 10.69
C VAL A 285 16.70 10.66 11.51
N VAL A 286 16.31 9.50 12.03
CA VAL A 286 17.13 8.68 12.93
C VAL A 286 17.17 7.23 12.48
N GLU A 287 18.14 6.48 12.98
CA GLU A 287 18.15 5.02 12.81
C GLU A 287 17.09 4.37 13.71
N ALA A 288 16.47 3.30 13.23
CA ALA A 288 15.44 2.55 13.95
C ALA A 288 15.78 1.04 13.99
N PRO A 289 16.63 0.59 14.92
CA PRO A 289 17.15 -0.78 14.93
C PRO A 289 16.07 -1.87 15.09
N GLN A 290 14.91 -1.51 15.65
CA GLN A 290 13.78 -2.40 15.89
C GLN A 290 12.66 -2.25 14.83
N ALA A 291 12.93 -1.54 13.74
CA ALA A 291 11.97 -1.37 12.66
C ALA A 291 11.62 -2.72 12.02
N ALA A 292 10.33 -2.87 11.70
CA ALA A 292 9.78 -4.02 11.01
C ALA A 292 8.72 -3.55 10.01
N ASP A 293 8.62 -4.25 8.88
CA ASP A 293 7.57 -3.97 7.88
C ASP A 293 6.22 -4.58 8.29
N ALA A 294 5.20 -4.46 7.43
CA ALA A 294 3.86 -4.99 7.71
C ALA A 294 3.81 -6.53 7.93
N LEU A 295 4.81 -7.27 7.46
CA LEU A 295 4.95 -8.72 7.67
C LEU A 295 5.77 -9.05 8.92
N GLY A 296 6.24 -8.05 9.67
CA GLY A 296 7.12 -8.23 10.81
C GLY A 296 8.58 -8.53 10.42
N ARG A 297 8.97 -8.35 9.15
CA ARG A 297 10.35 -8.57 8.73
C ARG A 297 11.22 -7.44 9.25
N HIS A 298 12.24 -7.78 10.03
CA HIS A 298 13.22 -6.83 10.54
C HIS A 298 14.37 -6.60 9.56
N GLY A 299 14.84 -5.37 9.47
CA GLY A 299 15.92 -4.96 8.58
C GLY A 299 16.81 -3.89 9.20
N LEU A 300 17.42 -3.07 8.34
CA LEU A 300 18.01 -1.79 8.72
C LEU A 300 16.90 -0.75 8.71
N GLY A 301 16.68 -0.06 9.82
CA GLY A 301 15.56 0.86 9.96
C GLY A 301 15.96 2.32 9.90
N ILE A 302 15.14 3.12 9.24
CA ILE A 302 15.15 4.59 9.30
C ILE A 302 13.81 5.03 9.83
N ALA A 303 13.77 6.05 10.67
CA ALA A 303 12.52 6.59 11.17
C ALA A 303 12.55 8.11 11.26
N ARG A 304 11.34 8.66 11.24
CA ARG A 304 11.07 10.04 11.62
C ARG A 304 9.83 10.06 12.49
N GLU A 305 9.90 10.84 13.56
CA GLU A 305 8.79 11.07 14.46
C GLU A 305 8.20 12.46 14.19
N ASP A 306 6.88 12.51 14.13
CA ASP A 306 6.09 13.73 14.12
C ASP A 306 5.52 13.95 15.51
N THR A 307 6.11 14.88 16.24
CA THR A 307 5.68 15.21 17.60
C THR A 307 4.42 16.06 17.64
N ARG A 308 4.06 16.68 16.50
CA ARG A 308 2.81 17.45 16.37
C ARG A 308 1.62 16.54 16.16
N TYR A 309 1.77 15.53 15.30
CA TYR A 309 0.71 14.57 14.99
C TYR A 309 0.72 13.34 15.91
N GLY A 310 1.76 13.16 16.73
CA GLY A 310 1.90 12.03 17.66
C GLY A 310 2.11 10.71 16.93
N THR A 311 2.92 10.70 15.86
CA THR A 311 3.16 9.51 15.03
C THR A 311 4.62 9.30 14.71
N ARG A 312 4.95 8.06 14.34
CA ARG A 312 6.28 7.68 13.89
C ARG A 312 6.20 6.80 12.65
N THR A 313 6.82 7.26 11.57
CA THR A 313 6.99 6.48 10.35
C THR A 313 8.36 5.83 10.35
N GLU A 314 8.42 4.54 10.03
CA GLU A 314 9.64 3.77 9.89
C GLU A 314 9.72 3.12 8.50
N TRP A 315 10.91 3.12 7.93
CA TRP A 315 11.27 2.41 6.70
C TRP A 315 12.21 1.27 7.03
N VAL A 316 12.06 0.16 6.33
CA VAL A 316 12.85 -1.05 6.55
C VAL A 316 13.56 -1.44 5.27
N PHE A 317 14.86 -1.66 5.36
CA PHE A 317 15.73 -2.07 4.26
C PHE A 317 16.35 -3.43 4.55
N ASP A 318 16.61 -4.21 3.50
CA ASP A 318 17.30 -5.47 3.62
C ASP A 318 18.74 -5.26 4.08
N ARG A 319 19.24 -6.16 4.95
CA ARG A 319 20.61 -6.06 5.49
C ARG A 319 21.70 -6.38 4.46
N THR A 320 21.36 -7.11 3.41
CA THR A 320 22.30 -7.67 2.42
C THR A 320 22.45 -6.72 1.23
N ASP A 321 21.34 -6.39 0.59
CA ASP A 321 21.34 -5.61 -0.66
C ASP A 321 20.83 -4.17 -0.49
N LEU A 322 20.42 -3.79 0.73
CA LEU A 322 19.86 -2.47 1.07
C LEU A 322 18.58 -2.12 0.28
N SER A 323 17.91 -3.12 -0.31
CA SER A 323 16.62 -2.91 -0.97
C SER A 323 15.53 -2.57 0.04
N PHE A 324 14.62 -1.67 -0.35
CA PHE A 324 13.47 -1.34 0.49
C PHE A 324 12.52 -2.54 0.62
N LEU A 325 12.25 -2.94 1.87
CA LEU A 325 11.36 -4.03 2.24
C LEU A 325 9.94 -3.55 2.54
N GLY A 326 9.80 -2.36 3.11
CA GLY A 326 8.50 -1.85 3.54
C GLY A 326 8.59 -0.72 4.55
N SER A 327 7.44 -0.36 5.09
CA SER A 327 7.28 0.72 6.05
C SER A 327 6.16 0.45 7.05
N ARG A 328 6.16 1.18 8.14
CA ARG A 328 5.04 1.27 9.09
C ARG A 328 4.91 2.69 9.63
N SER A 329 3.69 3.09 9.97
CA SER A 329 3.42 4.28 10.77
C SER A 329 2.50 3.92 11.93
N TYR A 330 2.79 4.42 13.12
CA TYR A 330 2.03 4.13 14.33
C TYR A 330 1.99 5.34 15.27
N LEU A 331 1.01 5.35 16.17
CA LEU A 331 0.88 6.38 17.20
C LEU A 331 2.03 6.29 18.22
N THR A 332 2.62 7.42 18.60
CA THR A 332 3.65 7.48 19.65
C THR A 332 3.09 7.85 21.02
N GLU A 333 1.86 8.34 21.06
CA GLU A 333 1.13 8.71 22.27
C GLU A 333 -0.36 8.34 22.17
N ASP A 334 -1.07 8.44 23.28
CA ASP A 334 -2.51 8.21 23.31
C ASP A 334 -3.24 9.37 22.62
N THR A 335 -4.16 9.05 21.70
CA THR A 335 -4.95 10.03 20.95
C THR A 335 -6.44 9.72 21.07
N SER A 336 -7.28 10.59 20.49
CA SER A 336 -8.71 10.30 20.35
C SER A 336 -8.99 9.03 19.53
N TYR A 337 -8.06 8.61 18.67
CA TYR A 337 -8.26 7.50 17.74
C TYR A 337 -7.71 6.18 18.28
N GLY A 338 -6.68 6.17 19.13
CA GLY A 338 -6.08 4.94 19.66
C GLY A 338 -4.98 5.20 20.69
N GLU A 339 -4.50 4.14 21.31
CA GLU A 339 -3.40 4.17 22.28
C GLU A 339 -2.03 4.26 21.59
N ALA A 340 -1.00 4.68 22.33
CA ALA A 340 0.38 4.61 21.87
C ALA A 340 0.74 3.20 21.38
N GLY A 341 1.42 3.12 20.24
CA GLY A 341 1.78 1.88 19.55
C GLY A 341 0.71 1.34 18.60
N THR A 342 -0.47 1.97 18.51
CA THR A 342 -1.50 1.59 17.53
C THR A 342 -0.97 1.79 16.10
N LEU A 343 -0.98 0.72 15.30
CA LEU A 343 -0.59 0.75 13.89
C LEU A 343 -1.60 1.57 13.10
N LEU A 344 -1.13 2.59 12.39
CA LEU A 344 -1.94 3.40 11.49
C LEU A 344 -1.85 2.89 10.05
N SER A 345 -0.64 2.56 9.61
CA SER A 345 -0.40 2.02 8.28
C SER A 345 0.85 1.16 8.26
N GLY A 346 0.92 0.25 7.30
CA GLY A 346 1.99 -0.71 7.14
C GLY A 346 1.98 -1.25 5.73
N LEU A 347 3.17 -1.35 5.16
CA LEU A 347 3.41 -1.94 3.84
C LEU A 347 4.63 -2.86 3.92
N ALA A 348 4.53 -4.03 3.30
CA ALA A 348 5.65 -4.90 3.01
C ALA A 348 5.65 -5.19 1.51
N ARG A 349 6.68 -4.74 0.79
CA ARG A 349 6.84 -5.06 -0.63
C ARG A 349 7.30 -6.50 -0.77
N THR A 350 6.56 -7.27 -1.55
CA THR A 350 6.79 -8.71 -1.79
C THR A 350 7.18 -8.99 -3.23
N GLY A 351 6.93 -8.05 -4.15
CA GLY A 351 7.40 -8.14 -5.52
C GLY A 351 7.20 -6.84 -6.29
N TRP A 352 7.87 -6.74 -7.43
CA TRP A 352 7.63 -5.72 -8.44
C TRP A 352 8.04 -6.26 -9.81
N GLY A 353 7.64 -5.60 -10.88
CA GLY A 353 8.07 -5.94 -12.23
C GLY A 353 7.55 -4.95 -13.26
N VAL A 354 7.95 -5.15 -14.51
CA VAL A 354 7.44 -4.37 -15.64
C VAL A 354 6.67 -5.32 -16.55
N VAL A 355 5.45 -4.92 -16.93
CA VAL A 355 4.58 -5.71 -17.80
C VAL A 355 4.01 -4.86 -18.93
N ASP A 356 3.69 -5.50 -20.05
CA ASP A 356 3.19 -4.79 -21.23
C ASP A 356 1.68 -4.50 -21.12
N ARG A 357 0.92 -5.24 -20.30
CA ARG A 357 -0.51 -4.96 -20.06
C ARG A 357 -0.87 -5.04 -18.57
N ALA A 358 -1.77 -4.15 -18.15
CA ALA A 358 -2.33 -4.21 -16.81
C ALA A 358 -3.04 -5.56 -16.55
N GLY A 359 -2.83 -6.13 -15.37
CA GLY A 359 -3.38 -7.42 -14.97
C GLY A 359 -2.48 -8.62 -15.29
N GLU A 360 -1.41 -8.43 -16.05
CA GLU A 360 -0.39 -9.47 -16.28
C GLU A 360 0.59 -9.55 -15.11
N LEU A 361 1.08 -10.75 -14.82
CA LEU A 361 2.19 -10.92 -13.88
C LEU A 361 3.51 -10.78 -14.63
N PRO A 362 4.55 -10.16 -14.02
CA PRO A 362 5.87 -10.16 -14.61
C PRO A 362 6.37 -11.59 -14.79
N ALA A 363 7.07 -11.85 -15.90
CA ALA A 363 7.84 -13.08 -16.03
C ALA A 363 8.80 -13.17 -14.84
N LYS A 364 8.92 -14.33 -14.19
CA LYS A 364 9.75 -14.52 -12.98
C LYS A 364 11.13 -13.90 -13.14
N THR A 365 11.36 -12.68 -12.64
CA THR A 365 12.71 -12.12 -12.45
C THR A 365 12.70 -10.91 -11.49
N ALA A 366 13.77 -10.86 -10.67
CA ALA A 366 14.27 -9.76 -9.81
C ALA A 366 13.37 -9.32 -8.64
N GLY A 367 13.28 -10.14 -7.59
CA GLY A 367 12.82 -9.69 -6.26
C GLY A 367 11.93 -10.65 -5.49
N GLU A 368 11.43 -11.71 -6.13
CA GLU A 368 10.69 -12.78 -5.43
C GLU A 368 11.62 -13.48 -4.43
N ARG A 369 11.52 -13.09 -3.15
CA ARG A 369 11.97 -13.95 -2.06
C ARG A 369 10.82 -14.84 -1.66
N GLN A 370 10.99 -16.12 -1.98
CA GLN A 370 10.14 -17.22 -1.57
C GLN A 370 10.03 -17.20 -0.04
N THR A 371 8.87 -16.81 0.49
CA THR A 371 8.55 -16.99 1.91
C THR A 371 8.39 -18.50 2.14
N GLY A 372 9.51 -19.17 2.41
CA GLY A 372 9.55 -20.50 2.95
C GLY A 372 9.02 -20.48 4.37
N GLN A 373 7.99 -21.27 4.60
CA GLN A 373 7.37 -21.57 5.89
C GLN A 373 8.43 -21.88 6.95
N SER A 374 8.32 -21.29 8.14
CA SER A 374 8.97 -21.76 9.37
C SER A 374 7.98 -22.55 10.20
#